data_AF-A0A6N8WNV0-F1
#
_entry.id   AF-A0A6N8WNV0-F1
#
_cell.length_a   1.000
_cell.length_b   1.000
_cell.length_c   1.000
_cell.angle_alpha   90.00
_cell.angle_beta   90.00
_cell.angle_gamma   90.00
#
_symmetry.space_group_name_H-M   'P 1'
#
loop_
_entity.id
_entity.type
_entity.pdbx_description
1 polymer ?
#
loop_
_entity_poly.entity_id
_entity_poly.type
_entity_poly.pdbx_seq_one_letter_code
_entity_poly.pdbx_strand_id
1 'polypeptide(L)'
;MAHREERRRRNDALFAGGVSAEARRSARKTLPSGALRSRSRPGPGRVPTACRRGRFMTRPSGRYPRRRHVKRETRRIFRILTEGEVTEPRYLTEWARLNRHKVFVEITDRGMTPDALVRRAQEHARAGRPRRRDPAFDEIWCVFDVDQHPNVPQAVHNAGQSGIEVAVSNPCIELWLVLHARHQTAWISRRDIQQRSHELGLTSGKRIPETAWMTLIDDFETAKHRARELDARHEGNGSPRRTNPSTDVWRLVDRLRYGLDTAPVP
;
A
#
# COMPACT_ATOMS: atom_id res chain seq x y z
N MET A 1 -35.84 17.63 29.09
CA MET A 1 -34.92 18.61 29.71
C MET A 1 -34.02 18.02 30.81
N ALA A 2 -34.38 16.90 31.47
CA ALA A 2 -33.53 16.29 32.51
C ALA A 2 -32.34 15.43 32.00
N HIS A 3 -32.36 14.96 30.74
CA HIS A 3 -31.28 14.11 30.20
C HIS A 3 -30.04 14.88 29.66
N ARG A 4 -30.07 16.21 29.66
CA ARG A 4 -28.99 17.06 29.11
C ARG A 4 -28.00 17.54 30.17
N GLU A 5 -28.38 17.51 31.45
CA GLU A 5 -27.51 17.90 32.58
C GLU A 5 -26.62 16.76 33.07
N GLU A 6 -27.05 15.50 32.93
CA GLU A 6 -26.30 14.34 33.43
C GLU A 6 -25.06 13.99 32.58
N ARG A 7 -25.04 14.40 31.31
CA ARG A 7 -23.86 14.29 30.45
C ARG A 7 -22.81 15.37 30.70
N ARG A 8 -23.18 16.51 31.32
CA ARG A 8 -22.24 17.59 31.64
C ARG A 8 -21.40 17.25 32.88
N ARG A 9 -22.01 16.59 33.88
CA ARG A 9 -21.32 16.16 35.11
C ARG A 9 -20.33 15.01 34.91
N ARG A 10 -20.44 14.22 33.81
CA ARG A 10 -19.50 13.14 33.50
C ARG A 10 -18.21 13.61 32.81
N ASN A 11 -18.23 14.77 32.17
CA ASN A 11 -17.05 15.31 31.46
C ASN A 11 -16.13 16.15 32.35
N ASP A 12 -16.61 16.68 33.48
CA ASP A 12 -15.80 17.48 34.40
C ASP A 12 -14.90 16.62 35.33
N ALA A 13 -15.03 15.29 35.30
CA ALA A 13 -14.22 14.36 36.11
C ALA A 13 -12.90 13.91 35.44
N LEU A 14 -12.57 14.41 34.24
CA LEU A 14 -11.35 14.02 33.50
C LEU A 14 -10.25 15.08 33.49
N PHE A 15 -10.45 16.23 34.14
CA PHE A 15 -9.47 17.32 34.22
C PHE A 15 -9.15 17.69 35.68
N ALA A 16 -8.59 16.74 36.43
CA ALA A 16 -7.91 17.06 37.70
C ALA A 16 -6.82 16.01 37.97
N GLY A 17 -5.56 16.38 37.75
CA GLY A 17 -4.43 15.52 38.06
C GLY A 17 -3.13 15.94 37.39
N GLY A 18 -2.62 17.13 37.72
CA GLY A 18 -1.22 17.46 37.47
C GLY A 18 -0.32 16.78 38.49
N VAL A 19 0.84 16.28 38.07
CA VAL A 19 2.00 16.11 38.94
C VAL A 19 3.30 16.29 38.18
N SER A 20 4.25 16.84 38.94
CA SER A 20 5.49 17.49 38.58
C SER A 20 6.56 16.58 37.97
N ALA A 21 7.49 17.24 37.30
CA ALA A 21 8.77 16.74 36.84
C ALA A 21 9.66 16.32 38.02
N GLU A 22 10.24 15.12 37.94
CA GLU A 22 11.61 14.83 38.39
C GLU A 22 12.03 13.39 38.00
N ALA A 23 13.34 13.24 37.78
CA ALA A 23 14.14 12.01 37.86
C ALA A 23 14.56 11.27 36.56
N ARG A 24 15.87 11.44 36.27
CA ARG A 24 16.89 10.42 35.94
C ARG A 24 16.92 9.91 34.49
N ARG A 25 18.03 9.85 33.75
CA ARG A 25 19.46 9.77 34.10
C ARG A 25 20.29 10.18 32.87
N SER A 26 21.23 11.10 33.09
CA SER A 26 22.32 11.42 32.18
C SER A 26 23.44 10.37 32.33
N ALA A 27 23.87 9.76 31.24
CA ALA A 27 25.17 9.09 31.13
C ALA A 27 25.50 8.81 29.65
N ARG A 28 26.37 9.62 29.04
CA ARG A 28 27.40 9.11 28.13
C ARG A 28 28.53 10.13 28.04
N LYS A 29 29.69 9.67 28.53
CA LYS A 29 30.95 10.39 28.67
C LYS A 29 31.61 10.62 27.30
N THR A 30 32.18 11.80 27.21
CA THR A 30 33.23 12.27 26.31
C THR A 30 34.44 11.33 26.24
N LEU A 31 34.99 11.15 25.03
CA LEU A 31 36.30 10.55 24.76
C LEU A 31 37.31 11.67 24.49
N PRO A 32 38.51 11.66 25.09
CA PRO A 32 39.58 12.56 24.69
C PRO A 32 40.56 11.92 23.69
N SER A 33 41.06 12.78 22.81
CA SER A 33 42.15 12.60 21.86
C SER A 33 43.50 12.35 22.56
N GLY A 34 44.39 11.56 21.96
CA GLY A 34 45.77 11.45 22.45
C GLY A 34 46.70 10.45 21.74
N ALA A 35 47.68 11.02 21.05
CA ALA A 35 49.07 10.56 20.87
C ALA A 35 49.41 9.46 19.83
N LEU A 36 49.93 9.93 18.68
CA LEU A 36 50.91 9.22 17.87
C LEU A 36 52.23 9.09 18.63
N ARG A 37 52.84 7.90 18.61
CA ARG A 37 54.29 7.72 18.77
C ARG A 37 54.83 6.70 17.76
N SER A 38 55.99 7.07 17.25
CA SER A 38 56.82 6.46 16.22
C SER A 38 57.67 5.28 16.74
N ARG A 39 58.39 4.68 15.78
CA ARG A 39 59.58 3.78 15.86
C ARG A 39 59.26 2.32 15.49
N SER A 40 60.07 1.55 14.77
CA SER A 40 61.24 1.71 13.91
C SER A 40 61.43 0.34 13.22
N ARG A 41 61.93 0.29 11.98
CA ARG A 41 62.45 -0.94 11.35
C ARG A 41 63.74 -1.41 12.03
N PRO A 42 64.07 -2.71 11.90
CA PRO A 42 65.35 -3.07 11.27
C PRO A 42 65.25 -4.23 10.26
N GLY A 43 66.23 -4.29 9.35
CA GLY A 43 66.31 -5.19 8.20
C GLY A 43 67.08 -6.51 8.43
N PRO A 44 67.84 -7.02 7.43
CA PRO A 44 67.61 -8.36 6.86
C PRO A 44 68.67 -9.42 7.26
N GLY A 45 68.27 -10.69 7.23
CA GLY A 45 69.14 -11.86 7.50
C GLY A 45 68.88 -13.00 6.51
N ARG A 46 69.96 -13.65 6.08
CA ARG A 46 70.12 -14.51 4.89
C ARG A 46 69.41 -15.89 4.93
N VAL A 47 69.13 -16.38 3.72
CA VAL A 47 68.80 -17.78 3.33
C VAL A 47 69.91 -18.79 3.70
N PRO A 48 69.59 -20.10 3.78
CA PRO A 48 69.94 -20.95 2.64
C PRO A 48 68.91 -22.01 2.24
N THR A 49 69.01 -22.34 0.95
CA THR A 49 68.44 -23.42 0.14
C THR A 49 68.43 -24.82 0.76
N ALA A 50 67.32 -25.54 0.57
CA ALA A 50 67.34 -26.98 0.32
C ALA A 50 66.12 -27.41 -0.51
N CYS A 51 66.37 -27.76 -1.77
CA CYS A 51 65.42 -28.43 -2.64
C CYS A 51 65.31 -29.89 -2.19
N ARG A 52 64.13 -30.35 -1.74
CA ARG A 52 63.82 -31.79 -1.67
C ARG A 52 62.39 -32.06 -2.13
N ARG A 53 62.32 -32.92 -3.14
CA ARG A 53 61.14 -33.48 -3.80
C ARG A 53 60.18 -34.09 -2.77
N GLY A 54 58.90 -33.77 -2.88
CA GLY A 54 57.84 -34.39 -2.07
C GLY A 54 56.47 -34.20 -2.70
N ARG A 55 56.01 -35.23 -3.43
CA ARG A 55 54.61 -35.59 -3.76
C ARG A 55 53.61 -34.44 -3.97
N PHE A 56 53.20 -34.25 -5.21
CA PHE A 56 51.92 -33.62 -5.54
C PHE A 56 50.78 -34.40 -4.87
N MET A 57 50.29 -33.91 -3.73
CA MET A 57 48.98 -34.30 -3.22
C MET A 57 47.94 -33.61 -4.10
N THR A 58 47.30 -34.39 -4.98
CA THR A 58 46.09 -33.96 -5.67
C THR A 58 45.03 -33.63 -4.62
N ARG A 59 44.64 -32.35 -4.55
CA ARG A 59 43.52 -31.90 -3.71
C ARG A 59 42.27 -32.67 -4.16
N PRO A 60 41.52 -33.33 -3.25
CA PRO A 60 40.25 -33.91 -3.64
C PRO A 60 39.36 -32.78 -4.14
N SER A 61 38.87 -32.91 -5.37
CA SER A 61 37.89 -32.03 -5.97
C SER A 61 36.54 -32.23 -5.30
N GLY A 62 36.46 -31.81 -4.03
CA GLY A 62 35.21 -31.72 -3.30
C GLY A 62 34.29 -30.75 -4.01
N ARG A 63 33.35 -31.29 -4.79
CA ARG A 63 32.22 -30.52 -5.30
C ARG A 63 31.43 -30.05 -4.10
N TYR A 64 31.65 -28.80 -3.67
CA TYR A 64 30.72 -28.12 -2.79
C TYR A 64 29.32 -28.28 -3.40
N PRO A 65 28.32 -28.76 -2.65
CA PRO A 65 26.95 -28.84 -3.18
C PRO A 65 26.58 -27.43 -3.64
N ARG A 66 26.29 -27.29 -4.93
CA ARG A 66 25.82 -26.02 -5.51
C ARG A 66 24.66 -25.56 -4.63
N ARG A 67 24.83 -24.41 -3.98
CA ARG A 67 23.79 -23.78 -3.16
C ARG A 67 22.52 -23.78 -4.00
N ARG A 68 21.54 -24.60 -3.62
CA ARG A 68 20.27 -24.73 -4.34
C ARG A 68 19.72 -23.31 -4.41
N HIS A 69 19.64 -22.76 -5.62
CA HIS A 69 19.06 -21.44 -5.81
C HIS A 69 17.58 -21.62 -5.46
N VAL A 70 17.22 -21.32 -4.21
CA VAL A 70 15.82 -21.15 -3.84
C VAL A 70 15.35 -20.03 -4.75
N LYS A 71 14.50 -20.37 -5.72
CA LYS A 71 13.84 -19.40 -6.58
C LYS A 71 13.14 -18.45 -5.61
N ARG A 72 13.68 -17.25 -5.41
CA ARG A 72 12.95 -16.21 -4.70
C ARG A 72 11.67 -16.04 -5.48
N GLU A 73 10.53 -16.25 -4.83
CA GLU A 73 9.25 -15.83 -5.38
C GLU A 73 9.41 -14.33 -5.70
N THR A 74 9.40 -14.02 -7.00
CA THR A 74 9.50 -12.64 -7.46
C THR A 74 8.23 -11.94 -7.03
N ARG A 75 8.38 -10.81 -6.33
CA ARG A 75 7.23 -9.99 -5.93
C ARG A 75 6.48 -9.56 -7.18
N ARG A 76 5.15 -9.60 -7.15
CA ARG A 76 4.34 -9.02 -8.22
C ARG A 76 4.53 -7.50 -8.27
N ILE A 77 4.62 -6.96 -9.48
CA ILE A 77 4.89 -5.55 -9.75
C ILE A 77 3.60 -4.91 -10.26
N PHE A 78 3.03 -4.02 -9.46
CA PHE A 78 1.82 -3.26 -9.76
C PHE A 78 2.17 -1.85 -10.17
N ARG A 79 1.51 -1.36 -11.21
CA ARG A 79 1.41 0.09 -11.49
C ARG A 79 -0.02 0.54 -11.28
N ILE A 80 -0.22 1.53 -10.42
CA ILE A 80 -1.54 2.05 -10.09
C ILE A 80 -1.60 3.53 -10.46
N LEU A 81 -2.64 3.90 -11.19
CA LEU A 81 -2.96 5.28 -11.54
C LEU A 81 -4.24 5.67 -10.81
N THR A 82 -4.30 6.90 -10.29
CA THR A 82 -5.41 7.37 -9.44
C THR A 82 -5.95 8.70 -9.96
N GLU A 83 -7.28 8.85 -10.05
CA GLU A 83 -7.89 10.13 -10.38
C GLU A 83 -7.60 11.17 -9.30
N GLY A 84 -7.70 10.78 -8.03
CA GLY A 84 -7.39 11.62 -6.88
C GLY A 84 -5.90 11.77 -6.62
N GLU A 85 -5.49 12.94 -6.13
CA GLU A 85 -4.08 13.22 -5.82
C GLU A 85 -3.66 12.83 -4.39
N VAL A 86 -4.62 12.71 -3.47
CA VAL A 86 -4.37 12.63 -2.03
C VAL A 86 -4.96 11.38 -1.40
N THR A 87 -6.29 11.24 -1.33
CA THR A 87 -6.96 10.17 -0.57
C THR A 87 -6.63 8.78 -1.10
N GLU A 88 -6.84 8.54 -2.39
CA GLU A 88 -6.63 7.22 -3.01
C GLU A 88 -5.16 6.79 -2.96
N PRO A 89 -4.19 7.63 -3.39
CA PRO A 89 -2.78 7.29 -3.25
C PRO A 89 -2.38 7.00 -1.81
N ARG A 90 -2.88 7.79 -0.84
CA ARG A 90 -2.56 7.59 0.57
C ARG A 90 -3.08 6.24 1.07
N TYR A 91 -4.33 5.90 0.76
CA TYR A 91 -4.94 4.61 1.09
C TYR A 91 -4.14 3.43 0.53
N LEU A 92 -3.84 3.48 -0.77
CA LEU A 92 -3.15 2.39 -1.46
C LEU A 92 -1.67 2.26 -1.08
N THR A 93 -1.01 3.38 -0.76
CA THR A 93 0.38 3.38 -0.26
C THR A 93 0.49 2.61 1.06
N GLU A 94 -0.48 2.75 1.96
CA GLU A 94 -0.45 2.00 3.23
C GLU A 94 -0.64 0.50 3.00
N TRP A 95 -1.56 0.08 2.13
CA TRP A 95 -1.70 -1.33 1.76
C TRP A 95 -0.45 -1.89 1.08
N ALA A 96 0.20 -1.11 0.20
CA ALA A 96 1.49 -1.46 -0.38
C ALA A 96 2.58 -1.61 0.69
N ARG A 97 2.63 -0.72 1.68
CA ARG A 97 3.61 -0.77 2.78
C ARG A 97 3.45 -2.01 3.65
N LEU A 98 2.21 -2.40 3.95
CA LEU A 98 1.88 -3.61 4.71
C LEU A 98 2.26 -4.89 3.94
N ASN A 99 2.07 -4.89 2.61
CA ASN A 99 2.27 -6.06 1.76
C ASN A 99 3.59 -6.03 0.96
N ARG A 100 4.52 -5.13 1.29
CA ARG A 100 5.81 -4.93 0.58
C ARG A 100 6.70 -6.17 0.43
N HIS A 101 6.42 -7.22 1.21
CA HIS A 101 7.12 -8.50 1.13
C HIS A 101 6.62 -9.37 -0.03
N LYS A 102 5.35 -9.19 -0.45
CA LYS A 102 4.67 -9.92 -1.53
C LYS A 102 4.62 -9.12 -2.84
N VAL A 103 4.43 -7.80 -2.74
CA VAL A 103 4.20 -6.93 -3.91
C VAL A 103 5.15 -5.75 -3.94
N PHE A 104 5.45 -5.27 -5.14
CA PHE A 104 6.04 -3.96 -5.41
C PHE A 104 4.96 -3.10 -6.08
N VAL A 105 4.70 -1.92 -5.56
CA VAL A 105 3.61 -1.06 -6.06
C VAL A 105 4.20 0.30 -6.40
N GLU A 106 3.91 0.76 -7.61
CA GLU A 106 4.23 2.11 -8.06
C GLU A 106 2.95 2.88 -8.33
N ILE A 107 2.72 3.95 -7.56
CA ILE A 107 1.54 4.82 -7.71
C ILE A 107 1.97 6.11 -8.43
N THR A 108 1.53 6.27 -9.68
CA THR A 108 1.95 7.34 -10.61
C THR A 108 0.74 8.04 -11.23
N ASP A 109 0.99 9.08 -12.03
CA ASP A 109 0.03 9.73 -12.95
C ASP A 109 -1.33 10.01 -12.28
N ARG A 110 -1.34 11.02 -11.41
CA ARG A 110 -2.48 11.42 -10.56
C ARG A 110 -3.23 12.61 -11.15
N GLY A 111 -4.47 12.84 -10.73
CA GLY A 111 -5.20 14.06 -11.06
C GLY A 111 -5.76 14.08 -12.49
N MET A 112 -5.95 12.91 -13.11
CA MET A 112 -6.40 12.77 -14.50
C MET A 112 -7.84 12.26 -14.56
N THR A 113 -8.56 12.63 -15.62
CA THR A 113 -9.89 12.05 -15.89
C THR A 113 -9.78 10.55 -16.20
N PRO A 114 -10.83 9.74 -15.97
CA PRO A 114 -10.84 8.29 -16.24
C PRO A 114 -10.36 7.93 -17.64
N ASP A 115 -10.82 8.65 -18.67
CA ASP A 115 -10.40 8.42 -20.05
C ASP A 115 -8.90 8.68 -20.26
N ALA A 116 -8.38 9.78 -19.72
CA ALA A 116 -6.97 10.12 -19.80
C ALA A 116 -6.10 9.11 -19.02
N LEU A 117 -6.60 8.68 -17.86
CA LEU A 117 -5.95 7.74 -16.97
C LEU A 117 -5.85 6.34 -17.59
N VAL A 118 -6.92 5.87 -18.25
CA VAL A 118 -6.91 4.62 -19.02
C VAL A 118 -5.96 4.71 -20.22
N ARG A 119 -5.98 5.82 -20.98
CA ARG A 119 -5.03 6.03 -22.08
C ARG A 119 -3.58 6.00 -21.60
N ARG A 120 -3.30 6.64 -20.46
CA ARG A 120 -1.97 6.63 -19.84
C ARG A 120 -1.55 5.24 -19.39
N ALA A 121 -2.46 4.47 -18.82
CA ALA A 121 -2.23 3.07 -18.47
C ALA A 121 -1.94 2.20 -19.72
N GLN A 122 -2.61 2.45 -20.85
CA GLN A 122 -2.31 1.78 -22.13
C GLN A 122 -0.91 2.11 -22.64
N GLU A 123 -0.44 3.33 -22.48
CA GLU A 123 0.94 3.71 -22.82
C GLU A 123 1.94 2.94 -21.95
N HIS A 124 1.70 2.84 -20.64
CA HIS A 124 2.52 2.04 -19.73
C HIS A 124 2.53 0.56 -20.12
N ALA A 125 1.39 -0.02 -20.47
CA ALA A 125 1.28 -1.40 -20.93
C ALA A 125 2.11 -1.66 -22.21
N ARG A 126 2.10 -0.70 -23.14
CA ARG A 126 2.88 -0.79 -24.39
C ARG A 126 4.38 -0.58 -24.15
N ALA A 127 4.74 0.34 -23.26
CA ALA A 127 6.12 0.68 -22.91
C ALA A 127 6.80 -0.39 -22.05
N GLY A 128 6.03 -1.15 -21.26
CA GLY A 128 6.49 -2.28 -20.44
C GLY A 128 6.97 -3.51 -21.23
N ARG A 129 6.99 -3.46 -22.57
CA ARG A 129 7.77 -4.42 -23.36
C ARG A 129 9.26 -4.17 -23.10
N PRO A 130 10.04 -5.20 -22.71
CA PRO A 130 11.24 -5.05 -21.91
C PRO A 130 12.27 -4.12 -22.56
N ARG A 131 12.40 -2.90 -22.01
CA ARG A 131 13.62 -2.10 -22.11
C ARG A 131 14.45 -2.39 -20.87
N ARG A 132 15.77 -2.50 -21.04
CA ARG A 132 16.76 -2.97 -20.03
C ARG A 132 16.74 -2.28 -18.66
N ARG A 133 15.92 -1.24 -18.43
CA ARG A 133 15.86 -0.43 -17.20
C ARG A 133 14.48 -0.31 -16.54
N ASP A 134 13.38 -0.69 -17.20
CA ASP A 134 12.06 -0.67 -16.58
C ASP A 134 11.55 -2.10 -16.40
N PRO A 135 11.20 -2.52 -15.17
CA PRO A 135 10.54 -3.80 -14.98
C PRO A 135 9.21 -3.80 -15.74
N ALA A 136 8.89 -4.91 -16.40
CA ALA A 136 7.55 -5.13 -16.90
C ALA A 136 6.59 -5.22 -15.69
N PHE A 137 5.46 -4.51 -15.75
CA PHE A 137 4.42 -4.58 -14.73
C PHE A 137 3.62 -5.85 -14.94
N ASP A 138 3.38 -6.58 -13.86
CA ASP A 138 2.49 -7.75 -13.89
C ASP A 138 1.03 -7.30 -14.00
N GLU A 139 0.68 -6.20 -13.32
CA GLU A 139 -0.68 -5.65 -13.29
C GLU A 139 -0.64 -4.12 -13.38
N ILE A 140 -1.54 -3.56 -14.19
CA ILE A 140 -1.79 -2.12 -14.28
C ILE A 140 -3.23 -1.86 -13.86
N TRP A 141 -3.41 -0.97 -12.90
CA TRP A 141 -4.69 -0.64 -12.30
C TRP A 141 -5.01 0.84 -12.45
N CYS A 142 -6.28 1.13 -12.74
CA CYS A 142 -6.85 2.46 -12.76
C CYS A 142 -7.87 2.61 -11.64
N VAL A 143 -7.75 3.66 -10.82
CA VAL A 143 -8.67 3.95 -9.70
C VAL A 143 -9.30 5.31 -9.94
N PHE A 144 -10.63 5.35 -9.97
CA PHE A 144 -11.37 6.60 -10.22
C PHE A 144 -12.79 6.59 -9.66
N ASP A 145 -13.35 7.78 -9.53
CA ASP A 145 -14.69 8.04 -8.98
C ASP A 145 -15.72 8.16 -10.12
N VAL A 146 -16.99 7.81 -9.85
CA VAL A 146 -18.06 7.98 -10.86
C VAL A 146 -18.55 9.41 -10.96
N ASP A 147 -18.74 10.08 -9.82
CA ASP A 147 -19.49 11.35 -9.75
C ASP A 147 -18.75 12.54 -10.39
N GLN A 148 -17.55 12.33 -10.93
CA GLN A 148 -16.79 13.34 -11.68
C GLN A 148 -16.93 13.20 -13.20
N HIS A 149 -17.43 12.06 -13.71
CA HIS A 149 -17.29 11.73 -15.13
C HIS A 149 -18.46 10.90 -15.69
N PRO A 150 -19.16 11.38 -16.75
CA PRO A 150 -20.24 10.61 -17.37
C PRO A 150 -19.75 9.39 -18.17
N ASN A 151 -18.46 9.37 -18.55
CA ASN A 151 -17.90 8.38 -19.48
C ASN A 151 -17.27 7.15 -18.81
N VAL A 152 -17.50 6.94 -17.52
CA VAL A 152 -16.94 5.80 -16.75
C VAL A 152 -17.19 4.45 -17.43
N PRO A 153 -18.38 4.13 -17.97
CA PRO A 153 -18.60 2.86 -18.68
C PRO A 153 -17.66 2.67 -19.87
N GLN A 154 -17.40 3.73 -20.65
CA GLN A 154 -16.50 3.68 -21.79
C GLN A 154 -15.04 3.51 -21.35
N ALA A 155 -14.61 4.21 -20.30
CA ALA A 155 -13.27 4.07 -19.74
C ALA A 155 -13.03 2.64 -19.23
N VAL A 156 -13.99 2.05 -18.50
CA VAL A 156 -13.94 0.65 -18.05
C VAL A 156 -13.84 -0.31 -19.23
N HIS A 157 -14.65 -0.11 -20.27
CA HIS A 157 -14.61 -0.94 -21.47
C HIS A 157 -13.23 -0.87 -22.15
N ASN A 158 -12.70 0.33 -22.37
CA ASN A 158 -11.39 0.55 -23.00
C ASN A 158 -10.23 -0.05 -22.20
N ALA A 159 -10.30 -0.01 -20.87
CA ALA A 159 -9.32 -0.62 -19.98
C ALA A 159 -9.33 -2.15 -20.13
N GLY A 160 -10.51 -2.77 -20.10
CA GLY A 160 -10.67 -4.21 -20.26
C GLY A 160 -10.13 -4.73 -21.60
N GLN A 161 -10.34 -4.01 -22.70
CA GLN A 161 -9.78 -4.36 -24.01
C GLN A 161 -8.24 -4.34 -24.05
N SER A 162 -7.60 -3.71 -23.07
CA SER A 162 -6.15 -3.54 -22.99
C SER A 162 -5.49 -4.34 -21.87
N GLY A 163 -6.25 -5.21 -21.18
CA GLY A 163 -5.75 -5.96 -20.02
C GLY A 163 -5.41 -5.06 -18.82
N ILE A 164 -6.07 -3.91 -18.71
CA ILE A 164 -5.91 -2.96 -17.59
C ILE A 164 -7.09 -3.17 -16.65
N GLU A 165 -6.79 -3.35 -15.37
CA GLU A 165 -7.77 -3.55 -14.33
C GLU A 165 -8.30 -2.20 -13.80
N VAL A 166 -9.55 -2.18 -13.33
CA VAL A 166 -10.20 -0.94 -12.90
C VAL A 166 -10.91 -1.13 -11.56
N ALA A 167 -10.62 -0.23 -10.61
CA ALA A 167 -11.36 -0.08 -9.37
C ALA A 167 -12.13 1.25 -9.39
N VAL A 168 -13.46 1.18 -9.43
CA VAL A 168 -14.34 2.35 -9.42
C VAL A 168 -15.02 2.48 -8.06
N SER A 169 -15.24 3.70 -7.58
CA SER A 169 -16.15 3.99 -6.47
C SER A 169 -17.26 4.96 -6.89
N ASN A 170 -18.51 4.65 -6.54
CA ASN A 170 -19.69 5.45 -6.86
C ASN A 170 -20.45 5.80 -5.57
N PRO A 171 -20.50 7.08 -5.14
CA PRO A 171 -20.09 8.25 -5.91
C PRO A 171 -18.58 8.52 -5.90
N CYS A 172 -17.88 8.18 -4.82
CA CYS A 172 -16.45 8.45 -4.66
C CYS A 172 -15.76 7.52 -3.64
N ILE A 173 -14.42 7.57 -3.56
CA ILE A 173 -13.60 6.73 -2.66
C ILE A 173 -14.02 6.82 -1.18
N GLU A 174 -14.57 7.94 -0.72
CA GLU A 174 -15.07 8.07 0.65
C GLU A 174 -16.20 7.07 0.96
N LEU A 175 -16.96 6.60 -0.03
CA LEU A 175 -17.89 5.48 0.17
C LEU A 175 -17.15 4.25 0.66
N TRP A 176 -16.06 3.87 -0.02
CA TRP A 176 -15.26 2.72 0.38
C TRP A 176 -14.74 2.88 1.81
N LEU A 177 -14.26 4.06 2.18
CA LEU A 177 -13.80 4.34 3.56
C LEU A 177 -14.95 4.18 4.57
N VAL A 178 -16.11 4.77 4.31
CA VAL A 178 -17.29 4.68 5.18
C VAL A 178 -17.71 3.23 5.39
N LEU A 179 -17.60 2.37 4.36
CA LEU A 179 -17.95 0.95 4.46
C LEU A 179 -17.09 0.18 5.48
N HIS A 180 -15.92 0.67 5.90
CA HIS A 180 -15.18 0.06 7.02
C HIS A 180 -15.93 0.21 8.35
N ALA A 181 -16.48 1.39 8.60
CA ALA A 181 -17.16 1.69 9.86
C ALA A 181 -18.67 1.39 9.83
N ARG A 182 -19.34 1.60 8.69
CA ARG A 182 -20.82 1.59 8.63
C ARG A 182 -21.36 1.17 7.26
N HIS A 183 -22.51 0.51 7.24
CA HIS A 183 -23.26 0.25 6.01
C HIS A 183 -23.75 1.57 5.35
N GLN A 184 -23.70 1.62 4.02
CA GLN A 184 -24.35 2.64 3.20
C GLN A 184 -25.01 1.97 2.00
N THR A 185 -26.31 1.73 2.06
CA THR A 185 -27.04 0.96 1.04
C THR A 185 -27.97 1.80 0.17
N ALA A 186 -28.41 2.96 0.67
CA ALA A 186 -29.22 3.89 -0.11
C ALA A 186 -28.34 4.73 -1.04
N TRP A 187 -28.92 5.27 -2.11
CA TRP A 187 -28.27 6.30 -2.90
C TRP A 187 -27.74 7.42 -2.00
N ILE A 188 -26.55 7.92 -2.30
CA ILE A 188 -25.94 9.01 -1.54
C ILE A 188 -25.16 9.93 -2.46
N SER A 189 -25.24 11.23 -2.22
CA SER A 189 -24.44 12.21 -2.95
C SER A 189 -22.97 12.14 -2.52
N ARG A 190 -22.06 12.58 -3.39
CA ARG A 190 -20.64 12.75 -3.03
C ARG A 190 -20.44 13.61 -1.78
N ARG A 191 -21.17 14.72 -1.69
CA ARG A 191 -21.09 15.64 -0.54
C ARG A 191 -21.46 14.94 0.76
N ASP A 192 -22.57 14.18 0.75
CA ASP A 192 -23.07 13.52 1.96
C ASP A 192 -22.15 12.39 2.43
N ILE A 193 -21.57 11.62 1.49
CA ILE A 193 -20.64 10.56 1.87
C ILE A 193 -19.30 11.11 2.35
N GLN A 194 -18.82 12.22 1.78
CA GLN A 194 -17.63 12.93 2.26
C GLN A 194 -17.83 13.47 3.67
N GLN A 195 -18.99 14.10 3.91
CA GLN A 195 -19.37 14.59 5.24
C GLN A 195 -19.44 13.44 6.25
N ARG A 196 -20.05 12.31 5.87
CA ARG A 196 -20.13 11.13 6.73
C ARG A 196 -18.75 10.53 7.03
N SER A 197 -17.87 10.44 6.04
CA SER A 197 -16.49 9.98 6.23
C SER A 197 -15.75 10.86 7.25
N HIS A 198 -15.97 12.18 7.18
CA HIS A 198 -15.41 13.12 8.14
C HIS A 198 -15.98 12.93 9.56
N GLU A 199 -17.30 12.79 9.69
CA GLU A 199 -17.99 12.56 10.98
C GLU A 199 -17.55 11.27 11.66
N LEU A 200 -17.20 10.24 10.88
CA LEU A 200 -16.66 8.97 11.39
C LEU A 200 -15.17 9.04 11.71
N GLY A 201 -14.51 10.19 11.51
CA GLY A 201 -13.07 10.35 11.74
C GLY A 201 -12.19 9.61 10.73
N LEU A 202 -12.75 9.19 9.60
CA LEU A 202 -12.04 8.46 8.55
C LEU A 202 -11.29 9.39 7.59
N THR A 203 -11.77 10.63 7.48
CA THR A 203 -11.12 11.68 6.69
C THR A 203 -11.11 13.02 7.44
N SER A 204 -10.08 13.82 7.16
CA SER A 204 -9.99 15.23 7.54
C SER A 204 -9.69 16.02 6.27
N GLY A 205 -10.75 16.50 5.60
CA GLY A 205 -10.66 16.98 4.22
C GLY A 205 -10.24 15.85 3.28
N LYS A 206 -9.21 16.07 2.44
CA LYS A 206 -8.67 15.06 1.51
C LYS A 206 -7.68 14.08 2.15
N ARG A 207 -7.43 14.15 3.46
CA ARG A 207 -6.41 13.34 4.15
C ARG A 207 -7.07 12.27 5.01
N ILE A 208 -6.42 11.12 5.10
CA ILE A 208 -6.75 10.06 6.06
C ILE A 208 -5.93 10.31 7.33
N PRO A 209 -6.55 10.58 8.49
CA PRO A 209 -5.84 10.79 9.75
C PRO A 209 -5.25 9.46 10.24
N GLU A 210 -4.17 9.53 11.03
CA GLU A 210 -3.47 8.33 11.50
C GLU A 210 -4.38 7.43 12.36
N THR A 211 -5.28 8.03 13.12
CA THR A 211 -6.27 7.34 13.96
C THR A 211 -7.24 6.47 13.16
N ALA A 212 -7.44 6.73 11.87
CA ALA A 212 -8.36 5.96 11.02
C ALA A 212 -7.78 4.61 10.58
N TRP A 213 -6.45 4.42 10.58
CA TRP A 213 -5.83 3.22 10.00
C TRP A 213 -6.18 1.94 10.75
N MET A 214 -6.40 2.01 12.07
CA MET A 214 -6.84 0.85 12.84
C MET A 214 -8.14 0.29 12.26
N THR A 215 -9.16 1.15 12.09
CA THR A 215 -10.42 0.78 11.45
C THR A 215 -10.22 0.36 9.99
N LEU A 216 -9.46 1.11 9.20
CA LEU A 216 -9.30 0.85 7.76
C LEU A 216 -8.52 -0.45 7.42
N ILE A 217 -7.72 -0.95 8.37
CA ILE A 217 -6.95 -2.20 8.21
C ILE A 217 -7.72 -3.36 8.84
N ASP A 218 -8.17 -3.22 10.09
CA ASP A 218 -8.78 -4.31 10.86
C ASP A 218 -10.17 -4.68 10.32
N ASP A 219 -10.95 -3.68 9.87
CA ASP A 219 -12.31 -3.89 9.35
C ASP A 219 -12.35 -4.13 7.83
N PHE A 220 -11.21 -4.42 7.19
CA PHE A 220 -11.15 -4.63 5.74
C PHE A 220 -12.13 -5.71 5.25
N GLU A 221 -12.17 -6.88 5.91
CA GLU A 221 -13.07 -7.96 5.50
C GLU A 221 -14.55 -7.56 5.66
N THR A 222 -14.86 -6.79 6.71
CA THR A 222 -16.19 -6.22 6.93
C THR A 222 -16.56 -5.24 5.81
N ALA A 223 -15.65 -4.34 5.44
CA ALA A 223 -15.86 -3.39 4.35
C ALA A 223 -16.06 -4.10 3.01
N LYS A 224 -15.24 -5.12 2.72
CA LYS A 224 -15.35 -5.95 1.52
C LYS A 224 -16.67 -6.71 1.47
N HIS A 225 -17.11 -7.29 2.59
CA HIS A 225 -18.41 -7.94 2.68
C HIS A 225 -19.53 -6.95 2.32
N ARG A 226 -19.52 -5.78 2.95
CA ARG A 226 -20.51 -4.72 2.68
C ARG A 226 -20.51 -4.27 1.22
N ALA A 227 -19.35 -4.11 0.60
CA ALA A 227 -19.26 -3.75 -0.82
C ALA A 227 -19.88 -4.84 -1.73
N ARG A 228 -19.61 -6.12 -1.43
CA ARG A 228 -20.20 -7.25 -2.17
C ARG A 228 -21.71 -7.38 -1.96
N GLU A 229 -22.21 -7.03 -0.77
CA GLU A 229 -23.67 -6.95 -0.53
C GLU A 229 -24.33 -5.86 -1.38
N LEU A 230 -23.64 -4.74 -1.64
CA LEU A 230 -24.15 -3.70 -2.54
C LEU A 230 -24.24 -4.23 -3.98
N ASP A 231 -23.20 -4.91 -4.45
CA ASP A 231 -23.21 -5.52 -5.79
C ASP A 231 -24.36 -6.52 -5.94
N ALA A 232 -24.54 -7.42 -4.96
CA ALA A 232 -25.61 -8.41 -4.96
C ALA A 232 -27.01 -7.77 -4.93
N ARG A 233 -27.18 -6.65 -4.20
CA ARG A 233 -28.44 -5.90 -4.18
C ARG A 233 -28.73 -5.25 -5.53
N HIS A 234 -27.74 -4.64 -6.17
CA HIS A 234 -27.91 -4.03 -7.49
C HIS A 234 -28.27 -5.10 -8.54
N GLU A 235 -27.60 -6.24 -8.51
CA GLU A 235 -27.89 -7.38 -9.38
C GLU A 235 -29.32 -7.90 -9.15
N GLY A 236 -29.72 -8.14 -7.89
CA GLY A 236 -31.07 -8.59 -7.55
C GLY A 236 -32.19 -7.61 -7.94
N ASN A 237 -31.87 -6.32 -8.00
CA ASN A 237 -32.80 -5.27 -8.44
C ASN A 237 -32.76 -5.02 -9.96
N GLY A 238 -31.94 -5.74 -10.73
CA GLY A 238 -31.74 -5.50 -12.16
C GLY A 238 -31.11 -4.15 -12.49
N SER A 239 -30.47 -3.50 -11.50
CA SER A 239 -29.78 -2.23 -11.69
C SER A 239 -28.45 -2.45 -12.42
N PRO A 240 -27.98 -1.49 -13.25
CA PRO A 240 -26.67 -1.59 -13.88
C PRO A 240 -25.55 -1.83 -12.86
N ARG A 241 -24.53 -2.60 -13.23
CA ARG A 241 -23.33 -2.76 -12.39
C ARG A 241 -22.74 -1.38 -12.07
N ARG A 242 -22.20 -1.23 -10.86
CA ARG A 242 -21.63 0.02 -10.35
C ARG A 242 -22.65 1.16 -10.19
N THR A 243 -23.94 0.86 -10.01
CA THR A 243 -24.95 1.84 -9.58
C THR A 243 -24.61 2.40 -8.19
N ASN A 244 -24.99 3.64 -7.89
CA ASN A 244 -24.75 4.27 -6.59
C ASN A 244 -25.66 3.64 -5.50
N PRO A 245 -25.12 3.21 -4.35
CA PRO A 245 -23.71 3.19 -3.96
C PRO A 245 -23.01 1.88 -4.37
N SER A 246 -21.76 1.94 -4.82
CA SER A 246 -20.95 0.74 -5.14
C SER A 246 -19.44 1.04 -5.13
N THR A 247 -18.60 0.02 -4.95
CA THR A 247 -17.14 0.19 -5.02
C THR A 247 -16.42 -1.14 -5.29
N ASP A 248 -15.38 -1.08 -6.11
CA ASP A 248 -14.50 -2.22 -6.45
C ASP A 248 -13.09 -2.11 -5.85
N VAL A 249 -12.84 -1.12 -4.99
CA VAL A 249 -11.52 -0.90 -4.39
C VAL A 249 -11.04 -2.12 -3.58
N TRP A 250 -11.98 -2.88 -3.00
CA TRP A 250 -11.68 -4.12 -2.31
C TRP A 250 -10.98 -5.15 -3.21
N ARG A 251 -11.30 -5.19 -4.52
CA ARG A 251 -10.65 -6.10 -5.48
C ARG A 251 -9.16 -5.79 -5.59
N LEU A 252 -8.82 -4.51 -5.79
CA LEU A 252 -7.44 -4.04 -5.84
C LEU A 252 -6.71 -4.37 -4.54
N VAL A 253 -7.31 -4.08 -3.38
CA VAL A 253 -6.66 -4.37 -2.10
C VAL A 253 -6.45 -5.88 -1.89
N ASP A 254 -7.39 -6.73 -2.30
CA ASP A 254 -7.18 -8.19 -2.30
C ASP A 254 -5.97 -8.60 -3.15
N ARG A 255 -5.82 -8.03 -4.37
CA ARG A 255 -4.63 -8.26 -5.20
C ARG A 255 -3.35 -7.90 -4.46
N LEU A 256 -3.33 -6.75 -3.79
CA LEU A 256 -2.17 -6.30 -3.02
C LEU A 256 -1.88 -7.22 -1.82
N ARG A 257 -2.90 -7.79 -1.18
CA ARG A 257 -2.76 -8.67 0.00
C ARG A 257 -2.29 -10.08 -0.36
N TYR A 258 -2.78 -10.64 -1.45
CA TYR A 258 -2.50 -12.02 -1.83
C TYR A 258 -1.36 -12.14 -2.85
N GLY A 259 -1.16 -11.15 -3.73
CA GLY A 259 -0.16 -11.23 -4.79
C GLY A 259 -0.39 -12.39 -5.77
N LEU A 260 -1.59 -12.97 -5.78
CA LEU A 260 -1.97 -14.16 -6.54
C LEU A 260 -3.17 -13.87 -7.42
N ASP A 261 -3.28 -14.63 -8.52
CA ASP A 261 -4.45 -14.66 -9.38
C ASP A 261 -5.66 -15.24 -8.65
N THR A 262 -6.37 -14.39 -7.89
CA THR A 262 -7.78 -14.67 -7.59
C THR A 262 -8.50 -14.71 -8.94
N ALA A 263 -9.05 -15.87 -9.30
CA ALA A 263 -9.79 -16.07 -10.54
C ALA A 263 -10.79 -14.91 -10.77
N PRO A 264 -11.00 -14.48 -12.04
CA PRO A 264 -11.94 -13.41 -12.32
C PRO A 264 -13.30 -13.75 -11.71
N VAL A 265 -13.83 -12.84 -10.90
CA VAL A 265 -15.20 -12.94 -10.39
C VAL A 265 -16.12 -12.74 -11.61
N PRO A 266 -17.02 -13.68 -11.91
CA PRO A 266 -17.89 -13.61 -13.08
C PRO A 266 -18.82 -12.38 -13.09
#